data_AF-A0A7C8G1A8-F1
#
_entry.id   AF-A0A7C8G1A8-F1
#
_cell.length_a   1.000
_cell.length_b   1.000
_cell.length_c   1.000
_cell.angle_alpha   90.00
_cell.angle_beta   90.00
_cell.angle_gamma   90.00
#
_symmetry.space_group_name_H-M   'P 1'
#
loop_
_entity.id
_entity.type
_entity.pdbx_description
1 polymer ?
#
loop_
_entity_poly.entity_id
_entity_poly.type
_entity_poly.pdbx_seq_one_letter_code
_entity_poly.pdbx_strand_id
1 'polypeptide(L)'
;MSSALRQHHVWFATRPAALPAARAAAPPLTAGRVPSAQSAAAATVAPYHGGVTPEAANDPVFVPTPRVPRAAPVLPVIADDDSLPPRRVLLAAPRGYCAGVDRAVVAVQRALKIYGAPVYVRKQIVHNRHVVAELEQDGAVFVEELDEVPVGAHVVFSAHGVAPSVVAEAEERELQAIDATCPLVTKVHREAKRYAKQDYDILLIGHRGHEEVEGTSGEAPDHVQIVNDPSEVDKVVVRDPAKTVWLSQTTLSVDETMRTVERLRERFPELVSPPSDDICYATSNRQIAIKNIAARSDLVLVVGSSNSSNTMRLVDVALDHGARTAHRIDFAHEIEPEWLAGVRTIGITSGASVPDVLVDEVLAALAEVGWHDVEEVRTDEEDLTFSLPKELRRDLAAAGEEAGLGGHDR
;
A
#
# COMPACT_ATOMS: atom_id res chain seq x y z
N MET A 1 -2.27 8.62 -44.87
CA MET A 1 -0.94 9.20 -44.57
C MET A 1 -1.14 10.53 -43.86
N SER A 2 -1.04 10.54 -42.53
CA SER A 2 -0.64 11.72 -41.76
C SER A 2 -0.35 11.22 -40.33
N SER A 3 0.93 11.18 -39.96
CA SER A 3 1.39 10.78 -38.62
C SER A 3 1.57 12.04 -37.77
N ALA A 4 0.89 12.10 -36.62
CA ALA A 4 1.16 13.12 -35.61
C ALA A 4 2.22 12.60 -34.64
N LEU A 5 3.35 13.31 -34.59
CA LEU A 5 4.47 13.10 -33.69
C LEU A 5 4.09 13.44 -32.24
N ARG A 6 4.28 12.48 -31.33
CA ARG A 6 4.29 12.71 -29.87
C ARG A 6 5.66 13.25 -29.47
N GLN A 7 5.69 14.38 -28.76
CA GLN A 7 6.92 14.92 -28.17
C GLN A 7 7.06 14.38 -26.74
N HIS A 8 8.11 13.59 -26.50
CA HIS A 8 8.61 13.27 -25.17
C HIS A 8 9.66 14.32 -24.78
N HIS A 9 9.45 15.02 -23.66
CA HIS A 9 10.46 15.88 -23.06
C HIS A 9 11.34 15.04 -22.12
N VAL A 10 12.58 14.79 -22.54
CA VAL A 10 13.65 14.21 -21.71
C VAL A 10 14.58 15.35 -21.29
N TRP A 11 14.74 15.55 -19.98
CA TRP A 11 15.71 16.52 -19.43
C TRP A 11 17.09 15.88 -19.34
N PHE A 12 18.06 16.37 -20.12
CA PHE A 12 19.48 16.03 -19.98
C PHE A 12 20.16 16.98 -18.99
N ALA A 13 20.67 16.46 -17.88
CA ALA A 13 21.56 17.19 -16.97
C ALA A 13 23.03 16.98 -17.38
N THR A 14 23.74 18.08 -17.62
CA THR A 14 25.18 18.13 -17.91
C THR A 14 25.99 18.08 -16.61
N ARG A 15 27.05 17.24 -16.60
CA ARG A 15 28.02 17.13 -15.49
C ARG A 15 28.99 18.31 -15.47
N PRO A 16 29.34 18.90 -14.31
CA PRO A 16 30.56 19.66 -14.15
C PRO A 16 31.70 18.84 -13.55
N ALA A 17 32.91 19.31 -13.83
CA ALA A 17 34.21 18.67 -13.63
C ALA A 17 34.72 18.67 -12.18
N ALA A 18 35.62 17.72 -11.91
CA ALA A 18 36.31 17.53 -10.63
C ALA A 18 37.41 18.57 -10.36
N LEU A 19 37.54 18.99 -9.10
CA LEU A 19 38.71 19.71 -8.56
C LEU A 19 39.04 19.21 -7.12
N PRO A 20 40.29 19.39 -6.65
CA PRO A 20 40.99 18.39 -5.84
C PRO A 20 40.92 18.60 -4.32
N ALA A 21 41.25 17.51 -3.61
CA ALA A 21 41.26 17.36 -2.17
C ALA A 21 42.23 18.32 -1.44
N ALA A 22 41.73 18.95 -0.38
CA ALA A 22 42.53 19.62 0.64
C ALA A 22 42.40 18.86 1.98
N ARG A 23 43.53 18.35 2.47
CA ARG A 23 43.70 17.79 3.82
C ARG A 23 43.69 18.93 4.84
N ALA A 24 42.88 18.81 5.89
CA ALA A 24 43.06 19.54 7.13
C ALA A 24 42.88 18.59 8.32
N ALA A 25 43.86 18.59 9.22
CA ALA A 25 43.95 17.75 10.39
C ALA A 25 43.09 18.30 11.54
N ALA A 26 42.37 17.42 12.24
CA ALA A 26 41.64 17.74 13.47
C ALA A 26 42.49 17.39 14.72
N PRO A 27 42.44 18.18 15.80
CA PRO A 27 43.07 17.84 17.08
C PRO A 27 42.17 16.93 17.94
N PRO A 28 42.74 16.21 18.94
CA PRO A 28 42.02 15.15 19.65
C PRO A 28 41.05 15.69 20.72
N LEU A 29 39.88 15.07 20.81
CA LEU A 29 38.93 15.29 21.90
C LEU A 29 39.30 14.42 23.11
N THR A 30 39.33 15.07 24.27
CA THR A 30 39.63 14.52 25.58
C THR A 30 38.42 13.78 26.16
N ALA A 31 38.69 12.63 26.78
CA ALA A 31 37.72 11.80 27.48
C ALA A 31 37.22 12.48 28.77
N GLY A 32 35.90 12.68 28.86
CA GLY A 32 35.20 13.16 30.05
C GLY A 32 34.32 12.07 30.65
N ARG A 33 34.56 11.77 31.93
CA ARG A 33 33.93 10.75 32.77
C ARG A 33 32.41 10.89 32.93
N VAL A 34 31.77 9.73 32.97
CA VAL A 34 30.44 9.42 33.53
C VAL A 34 30.38 9.71 35.03
N PRO A 35 29.21 10.12 35.56
CA PRO A 35 28.78 9.64 36.86
C PRO A 35 27.41 8.95 36.82
N SER A 36 27.39 7.77 37.44
CA SER A 36 26.26 6.94 37.81
C SER A 36 25.30 7.63 38.80
N ALA A 37 24.01 7.38 38.66
CA ALA A 37 23.07 7.38 39.78
C ALA A 37 21.95 6.36 39.53
N GLN A 38 21.89 5.36 40.42
CA GLN A 38 20.82 4.37 40.57
C GLN A 38 19.63 4.93 41.36
N SER A 39 18.58 4.09 41.42
CA SER A 39 17.37 4.08 42.28
C SER A 39 16.11 4.65 41.62
N ALA A 40 15.25 3.85 40.98
CA ALA A 40 14.39 2.76 41.49
C ALA A 40 13.22 3.26 42.37
N ALA A 41 12.03 3.30 41.78
CA ALA A 41 10.76 3.24 42.50
C ALA A 41 9.85 2.25 41.76
N ALA A 42 9.70 1.07 42.36
CA ALA A 42 8.83 0.00 41.91
C ALA A 42 7.38 0.31 42.34
N ALA A 43 6.44 0.23 41.40
CA ALA A 43 5.02 0.16 41.69
C ALA A 43 4.60 -1.32 41.67
N THR A 44 4.18 -1.80 42.83
CA THR A 44 3.66 -3.13 43.10
C THR A 44 2.28 -3.33 42.47
N VAL A 45 2.13 -4.34 41.61
CA VAL A 45 0.84 -4.89 41.18
C VAL A 45 0.78 -6.35 41.66
N ALA A 46 -0.33 -6.69 42.31
CA ALA A 46 -0.55 -7.94 43.03
C ALA A 46 -0.56 -9.19 42.12
N PRO A 47 -0.12 -10.36 42.61
CA PRO A 47 -0.15 -11.60 41.83
C PRO A 47 -1.57 -12.17 41.80
N TYR A 48 -2.06 -12.45 40.59
CA TYR A 48 -3.27 -13.24 40.37
C TYR A 48 -2.91 -14.72 40.48
N HIS A 49 -3.33 -15.37 41.57
CA HIS A 49 -3.25 -16.82 41.71
C HIS A 49 -4.41 -17.47 40.96
N GLY A 50 -4.17 -17.89 39.71
CA GLY A 50 -5.00 -18.84 38.98
C GLY A 50 -4.14 -20.01 38.54
N GLY A 51 -4.21 -21.12 39.27
CA GLY A 51 -3.50 -22.35 38.91
C GLY A 51 -4.07 -22.94 37.63
N VAL A 52 -3.20 -23.18 36.65
CA VAL A 52 -3.51 -24.01 35.48
C VAL A 52 -2.49 -25.15 35.49
N THR A 53 -3.02 -26.37 35.56
CA THR A 53 -2.27 -27.62 35.44
C THR A 53 -1.62 -27.74 34.05
N PRO A 54 -0.41 -28.32 33.93
CA PRO A 54 0.27 -28.43 32.65
C PRO A 54 -0.24 -29.66 31.89
N GLU A 55 -1.42 -29.57 31.28
CA GLU A 55 -1.93 -30.57 30.34
C GLU A 55 -3.12 -30.00 29.53
N ALA A 56 -2.83 -29.11 28.58
CA ALA A 56 -3.71 -28.76 27.46
C ALA A 56 -2.89 -28.01 26.40
N ALA A 57 -2.13 -28.76 25.60
CA ALA A 57 -1.45 -28.26 24.42
C ALA A 57 -2.36 -28.38 23.20
N ASN A 58 -2.37 -27.34 22.37
CA ASN A 58 -2.83 -27.31 20.96
C ASN A 58 -4.32 -27.50 20.65
N ASP A 59 -5.18 -26.63 21.19
CA ASP A 59 -6.41 -26.28 20.45
C ASP A 59 -6.25 -24.87 19.85
N PRO A 60 -6.30 -24.71 18.51
CA PRO A 60 -6.32 -23.39 17.91
C PRO A 60 -7.57 -22.65 18.38
N VAL A 61 -7.37 -21.49 18.98
CA VAL A 61 -8.45 -20.56 19.33
C VAL A 61 -9.09 -20.10 18.02
N PHE A 62 -10.23 -20.68 17.67
CA PHE A 62 -11.01 -20.27 16.52
C PHE A 62 -11.65 -18.92 16.81
N VAL A 63 -11.04 -17.85 16.30
CA VAL A 63 -11.69 -16.54 16.23
C VAL A 63 -12.61 -16.59 15.00
N PRO A 64 -13.94 -16.50 15.17
CA PRO A 64 -14.86 -16.60 14.05
C PRO A 64 -14.61 -15.46 13.06
N THR A 65 -14.33 -15.82 11.81
CA THR A 65 -14.12 -14.90 10.70
C THR A 65 -15.36 -14.03 10.50
N PRO A 66 -15.23 -12.69 10.41
CA PRO A 66 -16.38 -11.83 10.12
C PRO A 66 -16.96 -12.18 8.74
N ARG A 67 -18.12 -12.86 8.71
CA ARG A 67 -18.86 -13.08 7.47
C ARG A 67 -19.25 -11.72 6.89
N VAL A 68 -18.72 -11.40 5.71
CA VAL A 68 -19.20 -10.27 4.92
C VAL A 68 -20.66 -10.55 4.53
N PRO A 69 -21.63 -9.72 4.94
CA PRO A 69 -23.02 -9.92 4.56
C PRO A 69 -23.17 -9.79 3.04
N ARG A 70 -23.66 -10.86 2.39
CA ARG A 70 -23.98 -10.90 0.95
C ARG A 70 -25.35 -10.30 0.60
N ALA A 71 -25.99 -9.56 1.51
CA ALA A 71 -27.29 -8.97 1.21
C ALA A 71 -27.09 -7.83 0.21
N ALA A 72 -27.72 -7.92 -0.96
CA ALA A 72 -27.80 -6.80 -1.89
C ALA A 72 -28.46 -5.61 -1.17
N PRO A 73 -27.99 -4.36 -1.37
CA PRO A 73 -28.64 -3.20 -0.80
C PRO A 73 -30.10 -3.16 -1.26
N VAL A 74 -31.00 -2.79 -0.36
CA VAL A 74 -32.33 -2.30 -0.77
C VAL A 74 -32.17 -0.80 -1.02
N LEU A 75 -31.62 -0.43 -2.18
CA LEU A 75 -31.65 0.96 -2.63
C LEU A 75 -33.11 1.31 -3.01
N PRO A 76 -33.63 2.49 -2.66
CA PRO A 76 -34.96 2.88 -3.06
C PRO A 76 -35.02 3.04 -4.57
N VAL A 77 -36.07 2.54 -5.21
CA VAL A 77 -36.35 2.84 -6.61
C VAL A 77 -36.52 4.35 -6.74
N ILE A 78 -35.59 5.00 -7.44
CA ILE A 78 -35.67 6.43 -7.66
C ILE A 78 -36.44 6.64 -8.95
N ALA A 79 -37.67 7.16 -8.84
CA ALA A 79 -38.52 7.44 -9.99
C ALA A 79 -37.76 8.26 -11.04
N ASP A 80 -37.96 7.90 -12.30
CA ASP A 80 -37.45 8.69 -13.41
C ASP A 80 -38.22 10.01 -13.53
N ASP A 81 -37.48 11.06 -13.82
CA ASP A 81 -38.01 12.37 -14.18
C ASP A 81 -37.48 12.67 -15.59
N ASP A 82 -38.36 12.47 -16.59
CA ASP A 82 -38.06 12.66 -18.01
C ASP A 82 -37.71 14.11 -18.36
N SER A 83 -37.92 15.06 -17.45
CA SER A 83 -37.51 16.45 -17.62
C SER A 83 -36.03 16.70 -17.33
N LEU A 84 -35.33 15.75 -16.71
CA LEU A 84 -33.92 15.85 -16.35
C LEU A 84 -33.01 15.05 -17.31
N PRO A 85 -31.75 15.48 -17.53
CA PRO A 85 -30.79 14.73 -18.34
C PRO A 85 -30.58 13.32 -17.78
N PRO A 86 -30.47 12.25 -18.58
CA PRO A 86 -30.43 10.86 -18.09
C PRO A 86 -29.36 10.62 -17.02
N ARG A 87 -29.65 9.70 -16.10
CA ARG A 87 -28.68 9.25 -15.10
C ARG A 87 -27.58 8.43 -15.77
N ARG A 88 -26.34 8.63 -15.35
CA ARG A 88 -25.19 7.91 -15.90
C ARG A 88 -24.09 7.66 -14.88
N VAL A 89 -23.25 6.69 -15.18
CA VAL A 89 -22.05 6.33 -14.43
C VAL A 89 -20.83 6.64 -15.27
N LEU A 90 -19.84 7.31 -14.67
CA LEU A 90 -18.49 7.46 -15.22
C LEU A 90 -17.58 6.47 -14.50
N LEU A 91 -17.17 5.42 -15.20
CA LEU A 91 -16.33 4.38 -14.63
C LEU A 91 -14.86 4.64 -14.97
N ALA A 92 -14.03 4.94 -13.98
CA ALA A 92 -12.62 5.22 -14.18
C ALA A 92 -11.86 3.98 -14.68
N ALA A 93 -10.94 4.16 -15.62
CA ALA A 93 -9.96 3.15 -16.01
C ALA A 93 -8.55 3.77 -16.19
N PRO A 94 -7.50 3.21 -15.55
CA PRO A 94 -7.49 1.96 -14.80
C PRO A 94 -8.10 2.06 -13.39
N ARG A 95 -8.54 0.90 -12.87
CA ARG A 95 -9.10 0.65 -11.53
C ARG A 95 -8.74 -0.78 -11.11
N GLY A 96 -9.07 -1.19 -9.88
CA GLY A 96 -8.94 -2.58 -9.44
C GLY A 96 -7.49 -3.04 -9.22
N TYR A 97 -7.23 -4.34 -9.30
CA TYR A 97 -5.92 -4.94 -9.01
C TYR A 97 -4.74 -4.36 -9.79
N CYS A 98 -3.67 -4.02 -9.08
CA CYS A 98 -2.36 -3.79 -9.68
C CYS A 98 -1.52 -5.08 -9.73
N ALA A 99 -0.42 -5.06 -10.50
CA ALA A 99 0.47 -6.22 -10.66
C ALA A 99 1.07 -6.74 -9.34
N GLY A 100 1.31 -5.83 -8.37
CA GLY A 100 1.85 -6.20 -7.06
C GLY A 100 0.83 -6.93 -6.18
N VAL A 101 -0.41 -6.46 -6.17
CA VAL A 101 -1.53 -7.08 -5.44
C VAL A 101 -1.85 -8.44 -6.00
N ASP A 102 -1.99 -8.54 -7.32
CA ASP A 102 -2.27 -9.81 -8.00
C ASP A 102 -1.19 -10.86 -7.68
N ARG A 103 0.09 -10.50 -7.83
CA ARG A 103 1.21 -11.37 -7.44
C ARG A 103 1.11 -11.87 -6.00
N ALA A 104 0.72 -11.00 -5.06
CA ALA A 104 0.69 -11.33 -3.65
C ALA A 104 -0.48 -12.26 -3.30
N VAL A 105 -1.67 -12.00 -3.86
CA VAL A 105 -2.84 -12.87 -3.68
C VAL A 105 -2.58 -14.25 -4.28
N VAL A 106 -2.08 -14.30 -5.52
CA VAL A 106 -1.74 -15.57 -6.19
C VAL A 106 -0.65 -16.32 -5.43
N ALA A 107 0.31 -15.63 -4.81
CA ALA A 107 1.33 -16.29 -3.98
C ALA A 107 0.71 -17.06 -2.81
N VAL A 108 -0.27 -16.49 -2.10
CA VAL A 108 -0.97 -17.18 -1.00
C VAL A 108 -1.81 -18.35 -1.53
N GLN A 109 -2.59 -18.14 -2.60
CA GLN A 109 -3.41 -19.20 -3.21
C GLN A 109 -2.57 -20.39 -3.67
N ARG A 110 -1.42 -20.13 -4.30
CA ARG A 110 -0.49 -21.17 -4.77
C ARG A 110 0.23 -21.84 -3.60
N ALA A 111 0.58 -21.10 -2.55
CA ALA A 111 1.13 -21.70 -1.33
C ALA A 111 0.12 -22.66 -0.68
N LEU A 112 -1.14 -22.25 -0.54
CA LEU A 112 -2.22 -23.12 -0.03
C LEU A 112 -2.42 -24.35 -0.90
N LYS A 113 -2.37 -24.20 -2.23
CA LYS A 113 -2.50 -25.32 -3.17
C LYS A 113 -1.39 -26.37 -3.01
N ILE A 114 -0.14 -25.95 -2.79
CA ILE A 114 1.03 -26.85 -2.78
C ILE A 114 1.30 -27.41 -1.39
N TYR A 115 1.25 -26.56 -0.37
CA TYR A 115 1.64 -26.92 1.01
C TYR A 115 0.45 -27.36 1.86
N GLY A 116 -0.78 -27.06 1.43
CA GLY A 116 -1.99 -27.27 2.22
C GLY A 116 -2.18 -26.22 3.32
N ALA A 117 -3.34 -26.26 3.98
CA ALA A 117 -3.63 -25.39 5.11
C ALA A 117 -3.03 -25.95 6.43
N PRO A 118 -2.58 -25.08 7.37
CA PRO A 118 -2.58 -23.62 7.26
C PRO A 118 -1.34 -23.06 6.54
N VAL A 119 -1.53 -21.96 5.82
CA VAL A 119 -0.43 -21.06 5.41
C VAL A 119 -0.57 -19.77 6.19
N TYR A 120 0.47 -19.39 6.93
CA TYR A 120 0.46 -18.16 7.72
C TYR A 120 0.79 -16.96 6.84
N VAL A 121 0.18 -15.81 7.12
CA VAL A 121 0.51 -14.54 6.45
C VAL A 121 0.76 -13.50 7.53
N ARG A 122 1.93 -12.87 7.50
CA ARG A 122 2.24 -11.79 8.45
C ARG A 122 1.57 -10.50 7.99
N LYS A 123 0.70 -9.96 8.86
CA LYS A 123 -0.28 -8.90 8.58
C LYS A 123 -1.18 -9.28 7.39
N GLN A 124 -2.06 -8.38 6.97
CA GLN A 124 -2.91 -8.63 5.80
C GLN A 124 -2.06 -8.70 4.53
N ILE A 125 -2.32 -9.68 3.64
CA ILE A 125 -1.58 -9.82 2.37
C ILE A 125 -1.67 -8.55 1.52
N VAL A 126 -2.86 -7.94 1.54
CA VAL A 126 -3.22 -6.64 0.96
C VAL A 126 -4.31 -6.01 1.83
N HIS A 127 -4.42 -4.68 1.84
CA HIS A 127 -5.49 -3.98 2.57
C HIS A 127 -6.84 -4.06 1.82
N ASN A 128 -7.50 -5.22 1.88
CA ASN A 128 -8.86 -5.42 1.41
C ASN A 128 -9.57 -6.51 2.22
N ARG A 129 -10.67 -6.16 2.88
CA ARG A 129 -11.42 -7.08 3.76
C ARG A 129 -12.00 -8.28 3.03
N HIS A 130 -12.46 -8.11 1.79
CA HIS A 130 -13.00 -9.22 1.00
C HIS A 130 -11.93 -10.25 0.68
N VAL A 131 -10.77 -9.80 0.19
CA VAL A 131 -9.65 -10.66 -0.18
C VAL A 131 -9.10 -11.42 1.03
N VAL A 132 -8.96 -10.74 2.18
CA VAL A 132 -8.54 -11.39 3.43
C VAL A 132 -9.53 -12.48 3.82
N ALA A 133 -10.83 -12.17 3.84
CA ALA A 133 -11.87 -13.13 4.23
C ALA A 133 -11.98 -14.33 3.27
N GLU A 134 -11.69 -14.16 1.98
CA GLU A 134 -11.64 -15.24 1.00
C GLU A 134 -10.45 -16.17 1.26
N LEU A 135 -9.25 -15.61 1.46
CA LEU A 135 -8.06 -16.41 1.75
C LEU A 135 -8.14 -17.13 3.10
N GLU A 136 -8.78 -16.53 4.11
CA GLU A 136 -9.08 -17.20 5.38
C GLU A 136 -9.99 -18.43 5.19
N GLN A 137 -10.99 -18.32 4.32
CA GLN A 137 -11.86 -19.45 3.97
C GLN A 137 -11.11 -20.57 3.26
N ASP A 138 -10.09 -20.22 2.46
CA ASP A 138 -9.21 -21.16 1.78
C ASP A 138 -8.13 -21.77 2.69
N GLY A 139 -7.99 -21.28 3.93
CA GLY A 139 -7.09 -21.83 4.95
C GLY A 139 -5.84 -21.01 5.24
N ALA A 140 -5.77 -19.76 4.78
CA ALA A 140 -4.76 -18.81 5.25
C ALA A 140 -5.04 -18.38 6.70
N VAL A 141 -3.97 -18.14 7.47
CA VAL A 141 -4.05 -17.62 8.84
C VAL A 141 -3.26 -16.32 8.92
N PHE A 142 -3.95 -15.19 9.04
CA PHE A 142 -3.33 -13.88 9.20
C PHE A 142 -2.91 -13.68 10.66
N VAL A 143 -1.65 -13.33 10.88
CA VAL A 143 -1.07 -13.06 12.21
C VAL A 143 -0.52 -11.64 12.26
N GLU A 144 -0.42 -11.05 13.45
CA GLU A 144 0.19 -9.74 13.60
C GLU A 144 1.72 -9.86 13.63
N GLU A 145 2.24 -10.79 14.42
CA GLU A 145 3.68 -11.00 14.61
C GLU A 145 4.09 -12.46 14.36
N LEU A 146 5.40 -12.68 14.16
CA LEU A 146 5.89 -14.01 13.79
C LEU A 146 5.93 -14.98 14.97
N ASP A 147 5.94 -14.51 16.21
CA ASP A 147 5.90 -15.37 17.40
C ASP A 147 4.61 -16.20 17.51
N GLU A 148 3.53 -15.76 16.85
CA GLU A 148 2.24 -16.46 16.69
C GLU A 148 2.32 -17.64 15.70
N VAL A 149 3.34 -17.70 14.84
CA VAL A 149 3.48 -18.73 13.79
C VAL A 149 4.23 -19.95 14.34
N PRO A 150 3.76 -21.20 14.20
CA PRO A 150 4.53 -22.36 14.65
C PRO A 150 5.92 -22.44 13.99
N VAL A 151 6.93 -22.84 14.77
CA VAL A 151 8.30 -23.07 14.27
C VAL A 151 8.28 -24.01 13.07
N GLY A 152 9.03 -23.70 12.02
CA GLY A 152 9.09 -24.50 10.80
C GLY A 152 7.91 -24.33 9.83
N ALA A 153 6.87 -23.57 10.18
CA ALA A 153 5.70 -23.40 9.32
C ALA A 153 5.95 -22.48 8.12
N HIS A 154 5.08 -22.56 7.11
CA HIS A 154 5.07 -21.65 5.98
C HIS A 154 4.48 -20.30 6.36
N VAL A 155 5.22 -19.23 6.07
CA VAL A 155 4.77 -17.85 6.31
C VAL A 155 4.95 -17.02 5.05
N VAL A 156 3.97 -16.19 4.72
CA VAL A 156 4.03 -15.23 3.61
C VAL A 156 4.16 -13.82 4.17
N PHE A 157 5.14 -13.06 3.68
CA PHE A 157 5.24 -11.63 3.96
C PHE A 157 4.33 -10.84 3.01
N SER A 158 3.61 -9.84 3.53
CA SER A 158 2.62 -9.07 2.77
C SER A 158 3.22 -8.29 1.58
N ALA A 159 2.36 -7.81 0.69
CA ALA A 159 2.77 -7.00 -0.45
C ALA A 159 3.47 -5.68 -0.04
N HIS A 160 3.22 -5.20 1.17
CA HIS A 160 3.73 -3.94 1.73
C HIS A 160 5.21 -4.04 2.15
N GLY A 161 5.76 -5.24 2.21
CA GLY A 161 7.15 -5.46 2.64
C GLY A 161 7.34 -5.48 4.15
N VAL A 162 8.49 -5.99 4.57
CA VAL A 162 8.87 -6.13 5.98
C VAL A 162 10.27 -5.58 6.22
N ALA A 163 10.54 -5.18 7.47
CA ALA A 163 11.87 -4.75 7.89
C ALA A 163 12.84 -5.95 7.96
N PRO A 164 14.17 -5.73 7.84
CA PRO A 164 15.18 -6.78 8.00
C PRO A 164 15.09 -7.57 9.30
N SER A 165 14.64 -6.95 10.40
CA SER A 165 14.46 -7.61 11.69
C SER A 165 13.42 -8.72 11.61
N VAL A 166 12.33 -8.53 10.86
CA VAL A 166 11.28 -9.54 10.65
C VAL A 166 11.81 -10.71 9.84
N VAL A 167 12.67 -10.44 8.84
CA VAL A 167 13.32 -11.50 8.06
C VAL A 167 14.26 -12.32 8.94
N ALA A 168 15.07 -11.67 9.79
CA ALA A 168 15.97 -12.34 10.72
C ALA A 168 15.21 -13.18 11.76
N GLU A 169 14.08 -12.68 12.27
CA GLU A 169 13.21 -13.43 13.18
C GLU A 169 12.62 -14.68 12.50
N ALA A 170 12.17 -14.58 11.25
CA ALA A 170 11.69 -15.73 10.49
C ALA A 170 12.78 -16.81 10.33
N GLU A 171 14.03 -16.39 10.06
CA GLU A 171 15.18 -17.30 9.99
C GLU A 171 15.49 -17.95 11.34
N GLU A 172 15.49 -17.19 12.43
CA GLU A 172 15.71 -17.70 13.80
C GLU A 172 14.66 -18.73 14.20
N ARG A 173 13.41 -18.56 13.76
CA ARG A 173 12.28 -19.46 14.03
C ARG A 173 12.13 -20.57 12.98
N GLU A 174 13.12 -20.74 12.11
CA GLU A 174 13.16 -21.76 11.05
C GLU A 174 11.94 -21.74 10.10
N LEU A 175 11.27 -20.58 9.98
CA LEU A 175 10.07 -20.45 9.17
C LEU A 175 10.39 -20.58 7.68
N GLN A 176 9.50 -21.25 6.95
CA GLN A 176 9.57 -21.37 5.50
C GLN A 176 8.96 -20.13 4.84
N ALA A 177 9.70 -19.02 4.89
CA ALA A 177 9.23 -17.71 4.45
C ALA A 177 9.11 -17.58 2.92
N ILE A 178 8.00 -16.98 2.47
CA ILE A 178 7.71 -16.63 1.07
C ILE A 178 7.54 -15.11 1.00
N ASP A 179 8.41 -14.45 0.24
CA ASP A 179 8.39 -12.99 0.13
C ASP A 179 7.46 -12.50 -0.99
N ALA A 180 6.23 -12.15 -0.61
CA ALA A 180 5.24 -11.57 -1.51
C ALA A 180 5.32 -10.04 -1.62
N THR A 181 6.37 -9.40 -1.08
CA THR A 181 6.60 -7.94 -1.23
C THR A 181 6.52 -7.52 -2.70
N CYS A 182 5.79 -6.44 -2.97
CA CYS A 182 5.71 -5.88 -4.31
C CYS A 182 7.11 -5.47 -4.81
N PRO A 183 7.52 -5.85 -6.04
CA PRO A 183 8.83 -5.47 -6.57
C PRO A 183 9.10 -3.95 -6.58
N LEU A 184 8.05 -3.13 -6.66
CA LEU A 184 8.16 -1.67 -6.58
C LEU A 184 8.41 -1.16 -5.15
N VAL A 185 7.95 -1.88 -4.12
CA VAL A 185 8.35 -1.63 -2.73
C VAL A 185 9.78 -2.08 -2.49
N THR A 186 10.16 -3.26 -3.01
CA THR A 186 11.55 -3.75 -2.95
C THR A 186 12.54 -2.77 -3.60
N LYS A 187 12.12 -2.03 -4.64
CA LYS A 187 12.91 -0.94 -5.23
C LYS A 187 13.23 0.13 -4.19
N VAL A 188 12.22 0.65 -3.48
CA VAL A 188 12.40 1.69 -2.44
C VAL A 188 13.28 1.18 -1.30
N HIS A 189 13.08 -0.06 -0.85
CA HIS A 189 13.94 -0.71 0.15
C HIS A 189 15.42 -0.75 -0.28
N ARG A 190 15.70 -1.09 -1.54
CA ARG A 190 17.07 -1.10 -2.08
C ARG A 190 17.66 0.30 -2.18
N GLU A 191 16.84 1.30 -2.47
CA GLU A 191 17.26 2.69 -2.50
C GLU A 191 17.60 3.21 -1.11
N ALA A 192 16.77 2.92 -0.09
CA ALA A 192 17.05 3.24 1.30
C ALA A 192 18.41 2.66 1.74
N LYS A 193 18.64 1.37 1.51
CA LYS A 193 19.94 0.71 1.76
C LYS A 193 21.10 1.38 1.04
N ARG A 194 20.92 1.71 -0.24
CA ARG A 194 21.96 2.32 -1.08
C ARG A 194 22.35 3.71 -0.58
N TYR A 195 21.39 4.56 -0.27
CA TYR A 195 21.63 5.92 0.21
C TYR A 195 22.22 5.92 1.62
N ALA A 196 21.75 5.05 2.51
CA ALA A 196 22.33 4.88 3.83
C ALA A 196 23.82 4.45 3.76
N LYS A 197 24.15 3.49 2.87
CA LYS A 197 25.54 3.10 2.61
C LYS A 197 26.42 4.24 2.08
N GLN A 198 25.82 5.23 1.42
CA GLN A 198 26.50 6.44 0.93
C GLN A 198 26.50 7.57 1.97
N ASP A 199 26.01 7.30 3.18
CA ASP A 199 25.90 8.23 4.30
C ASP A 199 25.03 9.46 3.98
N TYR A 200 23.90 9.23 3.30
CA TYR A 200 22.84 10.23 3.15
C TYR A 200 21.87 10.15 4.34
N ASP A 201 21.29 11.30 4.69
CA ASP A 201 20.01 11.35 5.40
C ASP A 201 18.86 11.14 4.41
N ILE A 202 17.91 10.30 4.79
CA ILE A 202 16.77 9.90 3.98
C ILE A 202 15.51 10.48 4.61
N LEU A 203 14.85 11.38 3.89
CA LEU A 203 13.53 11.90 4.24
C LEU A 203 12.48 11.01 3.58
N LEU A 204 11.94 10.05 4.33
CA LEU A 204 10.92 9.14 3.85
C LEU A 204 9.55 9.80 3.98
N ILE A 205 8.99 10.25 2.86
CA ILE A 205 7.64 10.81 2.83
C ILE A 205 6.64 9.65 2.89
N GLY A 206 5.79 9.62 3.91
CA GLY A 206 4.84 8.52 4.10
C GLY A 206 4.13 8.55 5.44
N HIS A 207 3.04 7.80 5.56
CA HIS A 207 2.25 7.79 6.78
C HIS A 207 2.87 6.89 7.84
N ARG A 208 3.20 7.47 9.00
CA ARG A 208 3.73 6.72 10.14
C ARG A 208 2.72 5.67 10.63
N GLY A 209 3.21 4.48 10.94
CA GLY A 209 2.37 3.32 11.32
C GLY A 209 1.85 2.52 10.13
N HIS A 210 2.14 2.92 8.89
CA HIS A 210 1.85 2.10 7.72
C HIS A 210 2.95 1.05 7.52
N GLU A 211 2.57 -0.21 7.28
CA GLU A 211 3.49 -1.35 7.14
C GLU A 211 4.63 -1.09 6.15
N GLU A 212 4.32 -0.51 4.99
CA GLU A 212 5.34 -0.16 3.97
C GLU A 212 6.37 0.87 4.46
N VAL A 213 5.95 1.82 5.29
CA VAL A 213 6.83 2.84 5.86
C VAL A 213 7.69 2.23 6.97
N GLU A 214 7.13 1.33 7.78
CA GLU A 214 7.87 0.57 8.78
C GLU A 214 8.91 -0.35 8.13
N GLY A 215 8.54 -1.07 7.07
CA GLY A 215 9.42 -1.90 6.28
C GLY A 215 10.58 -1.09 5.67
N THR A 216 10.27 0.02 5.00
CA THR A 216 11.27 0.87 4.34
C THR A 216 12.19 1.57 5.35
N SER A 217 11.64 2.12 6.44
CA SER A 217 12.45 2.78 7.47
C SER A 217 13.34 1.79 8.22
N GLY A 218 12.87 0.55 8.43
CA GLY A 218 13.64 -0.53 9.02
C GLY A 218 14.86 -0.96 8.19
N GLU A 219 14.92 -0.61 6.91
CA GLU A 219 16.09 -0.89 6.07
C GLU A 219 17.33 -0.04 6.43
N ALA A 220 17.12 1.13 7.03
CA ALA A 220 18.17 2.05 7.43
C ALA A 220 17.72 2.97 8.58
N PRO A 221 17.41 2.43 9.77
CA PRO A 221 16.76 3.16 10.86
C PRO A 221 17.57 4.37 11.35
N ASP A 222 18.91 4.30 11.30
CA ASP A 222 19.79 5.41 11.72
C ASP A 222 19.91 6.55 10.69
N HIS A 223 19.37 6.36 9.48
CA HIS A 223 19.46 7.31 8.36
C HIS A 223 18.09 7.83 7.91
N VAL A 224 16.98 7.25 8.37
CA VAL A 224 15.63 7.57 7.90
C VAL A 224 14.90 8.46 8.90
N GLN A 225 14.40 9.59 8.42
CA GLN A 225 13.41 10.42 9.12
C GLN A 225 12.09 10.40 8.32
N ILE A 226 11.00 9.97 8.96
CA ILE A 226 9.66 9.94 8.34
C ILE A 226 9.04 11.34 8.38
N VAL A 227 8.51 11.78 7.24
CA VAL A 227 7.77 13.04 7.06
C VAL A 227 6.36 12.70 6.56
N ASN A 228 5.33 12.92 7.37
CA ASN A 228 3.96 12.53 6.98
C ASN A 228 3.40 13.40 5.85
N ASP A 229 3.56 14.71 5.97
CA ASP A 229 2.84 15.70 5.17
C ASP A 229 3.60 17.05 5.17
N PRO A 230 3.17 18.04 4.37
CA PRO A 230 3.85 19.33 4.27
C PRO A 230 4.05 20.05 5.61
N SER A 231 3.15 19.88 6.59
CA SER A 231 3.21 20.57 7.89
C SER A 231 4.37 20.11 8.78
N GLU A 232 4.93 18.92 8.53
CA GLU A 232 6.06 18.38 9.30
C GLU A 232 7.42 18.86 8.79
N VAL A 233 7.48 19.48 7.59
CA VAL A 233 8.73 19.92 6.96
C VAL A 233 9.55 20.85 7.86
N ASP A 234 8.91 21.71 8.64
CA ASP A 234 9.60 22.66 9.54
C ASP A 234 10.27 21.96 10.74
N LYS A 235 9.93 20.70 11.02
CA LYS A 235 10.51 19.90 12.10
C LYS A 235 11.65 18.99 11.65
N VAL A 236 11.91 18.89 10.34
CA VAL A 236 12.96 18.03 9.78
C VAL A 236 14.34 18.48 10.24
N VAL A 237 15.22 17.53 10.60
CA VAL A 237 16.59 17.80 11.01
C VAL A 237 17.50 16.80 10.30
N VAL A 238 18.46 17.33 9.53
CA VAL A 238 19.46 16.54 8.81
C VAL A 238 20.85 16.88 9.32
N ARG A 239 21.75 15.91 9.30
CA ARG A 239 23.17 16.00 9.68
C ARG A 239 23.95 16.85 8.68
N ASP A 240 23.70 16.62 7.40
CA ASP A 240 24.35 17.34 6.28
C ASP A 240 23.32 17.64 5.17
N PRO A 241 22.88 18.90 5.02
CA PRO A 241 21.96 19.31 3.96
C PRO A 241 22.41 18.97 2.54
N ALA A 242 23.72 18.90 2.29
CA ALA A 242 24.28 18.53 0.98
C ALA A 242 24.21 17.01 0.70
N LYS A 243 23.93 16.21 1.73
CA LYS A 243 23.75 14.75 1.67
C LYS A 243 22.37 14.33 2.16
N THR A 244 21.34 15.02 1.66
CA THR A 244 19.94 14.66 1.96
C THR A 244 19.25 14.17 0.70
N VAL A 245 18.52 13.06 0.80
CA VAL A 245 17.68 12.51 -0.27
C VAL A 245 16.26 12.33 0.26
N TRP A 246 15.25 12.43 -0.60
CA TRP A 246 13.90 11.99 -0.26
C TRP A 246 13.54 10.68 -0.95
N LEU A 247 12.74 9.87 -0.29
CA LEU A 247 12.06 8.68 -0.84
C LEU A 247 10.58 8.79 -0.47
N SER A 248 9.71 7.98 -1.07
CA SER A 248 8.30 7.98 -0.65
C SER A 248 7.66 6.60 -0.59
N GLN A 249 6.61 6.50 0.22
CA GLN A 249 5.62 5.43 0.16
C GLN A 249 4.94 5.40 -1.23
N THR A 250 4.72 4.21 -1.76
CA THR A 250 4.26 3.96 -3.14
C THR A 250 2.80 4.35 -3.41
N THR A 251 2.00 4.56 -2.36
CA THR A 251 0.54 4.75 -2.42
C THR A 251 0.06 6.16 -2.03
N LEU A 252 0.96 7.14 -1.98
CA LEU A 252 0.59 8.52 -1.58
C LEU A 252 -0.16 9.28 -2.67
N SER A 253 -0.82 10.39 -2.28
CA SER A 253 -1.30 11.39 -3.23
C SER A 253 -0.11 12.02 -3.92
N VAL A 254 -0.10 12.01 -5.26
CA VAL A 254 0.98 12.59 -6.07
C VAL A 254 1.09 14.09 -5.77
N ASP A 255 -0.05 14.80 -5.74
CA ASP A 255 -0.08 16.25 -5.56
C ASP A 255 0.43 16.64 -4.16
N GLU A 256 -0.01 15.93 -3.11
CA GLU A 256 0.41 16.18 -1.73
C GLU A 256 1.90 15.87 -1.50
N THR A 257 2.39 14.77 -2.09
CA THR A 257 3.80 14.40 -2.01
C THR A 257 4.66 15.46 -2.67
N MET A 258 4.28 15.93 -3.86
CA MET A 258 5.03 16.98 -4.55
C MET A 258 5.02 18.32 -3.80
N ARG A 259 3.90 18.71 -3.16
CA ARG A 259 3.88 19.86 -2.24
C ARG A 259 4.86 19.70 -1.08
N THR A 260 4.98 18.48 -0.53
CA THR A 260 5.94 18.18 0.54
C THR A 260 7.37 18.30 0.02
N VAL A 261 7.67 17.73 -1.14
CA VAL A 261 9.00 17.81 -1.79
C VAL A 261 9.39 19.25 -2.12
N GLU A 262 8.45 20.07 -2.59
CA GLU A 262 8.69 21.50 -2.86
C GLU A 262 9.11 22.24 -1.60
N ARG A 263 8.38 22.10 -0.50
CA ARG A 263 8.76 22.69 0.80
C ARG A 263 10.09 22.14 1.32
N LEU A 264 10.35 20.85 1.14
CA LEU A 264 11.64 20.25 1.51
C LEU A 264 12.79 20.86 0.69
N ARG A 265 12.60 21.11 -0.61
CA ARG A 265 13.60 21.75 -1.48
C ARG A 265 13.83 23.22 -1.12
N GLU A 266 12.79 23.95 -0.72
CA GLU A 266 12.94 25.32 -0.21
C GLU A 266 13.86 25.36 1.02
N ARG A 267 13.73 24.37 1.91
CA ARG A 267 14.54 24.26 3.13
C ARG A 267 15.93 23.66 2.88
N PHE A 268 16.02 22.69 1.97
CA PHE A 268 17.23 21.95 1.63
C PHE A 268 17.44 22.02 0.11
N PRO A 269 18.06 23.10 -0.41
CA PRO A 269 18.19 23.32 -1.87
C PRO A 269 18.98 22.25 -2.62
N GLU A 270 19.83 21.49 -1.92
CA GLU A 270 20.63 20.38 -2.46
C GLU A 270 19.93 19.02 -2.32
N LEU A 271 18.65 18.99 -1.92
CA LEU A 271 17.86 17.77 -1.75
C LEU A 271 17.86 16.91 -3.02
N VAL A 272 18.45 15.72 -2.91
CA VAL A 272 18.50 14.74 -3.98
C VAL A 272 17.13 14.08 -4.13
N SER A 273 16.72 13.87 -5.38
CA SER A 273 15.51 13.11 -5.71
C SER A 273 15.87 11.66 -6.03
N PRO A 274 14.95 10.71 -5.83
CA PRO A 274 15.19 9.34 -6.25
C PRO A 274 15.40 9.29 -7.77
N PRO A 275 16.11 8.28 -8.29
CA PRO A 275 16.43 8.18 -9.71
C PRO A 275 15.19 7.99 -10.60
N SER A 276 14.07 7.54 -10.00
CA SER A 276 12.76 7.39 -10.62
C SER A 276 11.69 7.48 -9.53
N ASP A 277 10.46 7.79 -9.90
CA ASP A 277 9.36 7.94 -8.95
C ASP A 277 9.16 6.69 -8.08
N ASP A 278 8.91 6.90 -6.79
CA ASP A 278 8.60 5.84 -5.84
C ASP A 278 7.08 5.61 -5.73
N ILE A 279 6.26 6.66 -5.92
CA ILE A 279 4.82 6.48 -6.15
C ILE A 279 4.65 5.62 -7.39
N CYS A 280 4.05 4.45 -7.22
CA CYS A 280 4.01 3.46 -8.28
C CYS A 280 3.03 3.84 -9.40
N TYR A 281 3.23 3.23 -10.57
CA TYR A 281 2.39 3.45 -11.74
C TYR A 281 0.89 3.29 -11.42
N ALA A 282 0.54 2.26 -10.63
CA ALA A 282 -0.85 1.94 -10.32
C ALA A 282 -1.54 3.04 -9.51
N THR A 283 -0.83 3.62 -8.54
CA THR A 283 -1.29 4.76 -7.74
C THR A 283 -1.49 5.98 -8.62
N SER A 284 -0.46 6.35 -9.40
CA SER A 284 -0.48 7.52 -10.28
C SER A 284 -1.59 7.40 -11.33
N ASN A 285 -1.73 6.26 -11.97
CA ASN A 285 -2.70 6.04 -13.04
C ASN A 285 -4.14 6.07 -12.52
N ARG A 286 -4.42 5.47 -11.35
CA ARG A 286 -5.75 5.56 -10.71
C ARG A 286 -6.09 6.99 -10.28
N GLN A 287 -5.11 7.75 -9.79
CA GLN A 287 -5.31 9.17 -9.48
C GLN A 287 -5.55 10.00 -10.75
N ILE A 288 -4.86 9.73 -11.86
CA ILE A 288 -5.15 10.37 -13.14
C ILE A 288 -6.56 10.02 -13.62
N ALA A 289 -6.96 8.75 -13.54
CA ALA A 289 -8.27 8.29 -13.96
C ALA A 289 -9.40 8.99 -13.17
N ILE A 290 -9.27 9.08 -11.83
CA ILE A 290 -10.29 9.72 -11.01
C ILE A 290 -10.35 11.25 -11.24
N LYS A 291 -9.21 11.92 -11.47
CA LYS A 291 -9.16 13.36 -11.83
C LYS A 291 -9.97 13.65 -13.10
N ASN A 292 -10.01 12.73 -14.06
CA ASN A 292 -10.74 12.90 -15.33
C ASN A 292 -12.27 12.75 -15.21
N ILE A 293 -12.77 12.19 -14.11
CA ILE A 293 -14.21 12.02 -13.86
C ILE A 293 -14.74 12.89 -12.72
N ALA A 294 -13.87 13.34 -11.80
CA ALA A 294 -14.23 14.06 -10.58
C ALA A 294 -15.14 15.28 -10.85
N ALA A 295 -14.65 16.26 -11.63
CA ALA A 295 -15.41 17.48 -11.95
C ALA A 295 -16.72 17.25 -12.74
N ARG A 296 -16.91 16.05 -13.30
CA ARG A 296 -18.11 15.66 -14.05
C ARG A 296 -19.12 14.87 -13.19
N SER A 297 -18.79 14.60 -11.93
CA SER A 297 -19.55 13.71 -11.05
C SER A 297 -20.20 14.49 -9.91
N ASP A 298 -21.49 14.25 -9.67
CA ASP A 298 -22.19 14.79 -8.49
C ASP A 298 -21.81 14.00 -7.22
N LEU A 299 -21.56 12.70 -7.39
CA LEU A 299 -21.14 11.77 -6.36
C LEU A 299 -20.00 10.91 -6.93
N VAL A 300 -18.93 10.73 -6.18
CA VAL A 300 -17.90 9.73 -6.48
C VAL A 300 -17.93 8.62 -5.45
N LEU A 301 -18.02 7.37 -5.90
CA LEU A 301 -17.88 6.18 -5.07
C LEU A 301 -16.52 5.55 -5.33
N VAL A 302 -15.71 5.43 -4.28
CA VAL A 302 -14.43 4.75 -4.31
C VAL A 302 -14.57 3.42 -3.59
N VAL A 303 -14.53 2.33 -4.35
CA VAL A 303 -14.60 0.98 -3.78
C VAL A 303 -13.24 0.64 -3.15
N GLY A 304 -13.24 0.12 -1.92
CA GLY A 304 -12.06 -0.37 -1.21
C GLY A 304 -12.11 -0.15 0.30
N SER A 305 -11.26 -0.87 1.03
CA SER A 305 -11.23 -0.85 2.51
C SER A 305 -10.58 0.42 3.07
N SER A 306 -11.02 0.81 4.28
CA SER A 306 -10.57 2.03 4.96
C SER A 306 -9.09 2.02 5.37
N ASN A 307 -8.50 0.84 5.56
CA ASN A 307 -7.07 0.69 5.83
C ASN A 307 -6.19 0.75 4.57
N SER A 308 -6.78 0.86 3.37
CA SER A 308 -6.03 1.00 2.12
C SER A 308 -5.64 2.45 1.85
N SER A 309 -4.37 2.80 2.05
CA SER A 309 -3.81 4.14 1.78
C SER A 309 -4.17 4.63 0.37
N ASN A 310 -3.92 3.82 -0.66
CA ASN A 310 -4.29 4.15 -2.05
C ASN A 310 -5.79 4.44 -2.21
N THR A 311 -6.67 3.66 -1.59
CA THR A 311 -8.13 3.87 -1.68
C THR A 311 -8.53 5.20 -1.05
N MET A 312 -8.01 5.51 0.13
CA MET A 312 -8.32 6.77 0.80
C MET A 312 -7.79 7.98 0.01
N ARG A 313 -6.58 7.88 -0.58
CA ARG A 313 -6.06 8.93 -1.46
C ARG A 313 -6.96 9.20 -2.68
N LEU A 314 -7.64 8.19 -3.22
CA LEU A 314 -8.59 8.42 -4.33
C LEU A 314 -9.79 9.25 -3.88
N VAL A 315 -10.30 9.07 -2.66
CA VAL A 315 -11.38 9.93 -2.12
C VAL A 315 -10.92 11.38 -2.04
N ASP A 316 -9.73 11.61 -1.45
CA ASP A 316 -9.18 12.96 -1.30
C ASP A 316 -8.94 13.62 -2.67
N VAL A 317 -8.39 12.88 -3.63
CA VAL A 317 -8.14 13.37 -4.99
C VAL A 317 -9.46 13.66 -5.74
N ALA A 318 -10.53 12.90 -5.53
CA ALA A 318 -11.83 13.21 -6.12
C ALA A 318 -12.35 14.58 -5.65
N LEU A 319 -12.29 14.82 -4.34
CA LEU A 319 -12.76 16.07 -3.73
C LEU A 319 -11.91 17.26 -4.19
N ASP A 320 -10.59 17.12 -4.16
CA ASP A 320 -9.66 18.17 -4.58
C ASP A 320 -9.81 18.54 -6.08
N HIS A 321 -10.31 17.62 -6.90
CA HIS A 321 -10.46 17.80 -8.35
C HIS A 321 -11.92 17.96 -8.81
N GLY A 322 -12.81 18.35 -7.89
CA GLY A 322 -14.11 18.92 -8.25
C GLY A 322 -15.32 17.99 -8.16
N ALA A 323 -15.17 16.79 -7.60
CA ALA A 323 -16.34 16.00 -7.20
C ALA A 323 -17.12 16.76 -6.12
N ARG A 324 -18.45 16.83 -6.22
CA ARG A 324 -19.25 17.54 -5.20
C ARG A 324 -19.24 16.80 -3.86
N THR A 325 -19.30 15.47 -3.93
CA THR A 325 -19.20 14.56 -2.78
C THR A 325 -18.43 13.32 -3.20
N ALA A 326 -17.72 12.70 -2.26
CA ALA A 326 -17.00 11.45 -2.50
C ALA A 326 -17.07 10.55 -1.25
N HIS A 327 -17.39 9.27 -1.45
CA HIS A 327 -17.55 8.30 -0.37
C HIS A 327 -16.76 7.04 -0.68
N ARG A 328 -16.14 6.48 0.35
CA ARG A 328 -15.49 5.17 0.30
C ARG A 328 -16.43 4.10 0.82
N ILE A 329 -16.53 3.00 0.08
CA ILE A 329 -17.33 1.82 0.42
C ILE A 329 -16.51 0.53 0.24
N ASP A 330 -16.66 -0.45 1.12
CA ASP A 330 -16.13 -1.80 0.90
C ASP A 330 -17.03 -2.57 -0.07
N PHE A 331 -18.36 -2.39 0.05
CA PHE A 331 -19.37 -3.18 -0.64
C PHE A 331 -20.52 -2.31 -1.13
N ALA A 332 -21.24 -2.79 -2.15
CA ALA A 332 -22.43 -2.12 -2.69
C ALA A 332 -23.50 -1.84 -1.62
N HIS A 333 -23.63 -2.70 -0.61
CA HIS A 333 -24.62 -2.51 0.45
C HIS A 333 -24.34 -1.35 1.41
N GLU A 334 -23.14 -0.76 1.35
CA GLU A 334 -22.78 0.43 2.13
C GLU A 334 -23.21 1.73 1.43
N ILE A 335 -23.77 1.67 0.22
CA ILE A 335 -24.31 2.85 -0.46
C ILE A 335 -25.55 3.33 0.29
N GLU A 336 -25.46 4.53 0.87
CA GLU A 336 -26.59 5.12 1.57
C GLU A 336 -27.54 5.81 0.59
N PRO A 337 -28.87 5.57 0.70
CA PRO A 337 -29.86 6.18 -0.19
C PRO A 337 -29.82 7.70 -0.26
N GLU A 338 -29.45 8.36 0.84
CA GLU A 338 -29.35 9.81 0.93
C GLU A 338 -28.24 10.39 0.05
N TRP A 339 -27.17 9.64 -0.22
CA TRP A 339 -26.09 10.07 -1.12
C TRP A 339 -26.57 10.16 -2.58
N LEU A 340 -27.63 9.41 -2.93
CA LEU A 340 -28.17 9.37 -4.29
C LEU A 340 -29.19 10.49 -4.56
N ALA A 341 -29.61 11.24 -3.54
CA ALA A 341 -30.62 12.28 -3.67
C ALA A 341 -30.14 13.42 -4.58
N GLY A 342 -30.84 13.62 -5.71
CA GLY A 342 -30.51 14.69 -6.67
C GLY A 342 -29.27 14.44 -7.53
N VAL A 343 -28.62 13.27 -7.39
CA VAL A 343 -27.45 12.88 -8.20
C VAL A 343 -27.89 12.48 -9.61
N ARG A 344 -27.18 12.97 -10.63
CA ARG A 344 -27.37 12.54 -12.03
C ARG A 344 -26.17 11.77 -12.54
N THR A 345 -24.95 12.20 -12.23
CA THR A 345 -23.72 11.53 -12.63
C THR A 345 -22.98 10.96 -11.42
N ILE A 346 -22.79 9.65 -11.39
CA ILE A 346 -21.96 8.96 -10.40
C ILE A 346 -20.60 8.63 -11.03
N GLY A 347 -19.52 9.09 -10.43
CA GLY A 347 -18.18 8.61 -10.74
C GLY A 347 -17.86 7.36 -9.92
N ILE A 348 -17.32 6.32 -10.53
CA ILE A 348 -16.94 5.09 -9.83
C ILE A 348 -15.49 4.75 -10.15
N THR A 349 -14.74 4.40 -9.11
CA THR A 349 -13.40 3.82 -9.24
C THR A 349 -13.16 2.84 -8.09
N SER A 350 -11.99 2.21 -8.05
CA SER A 350 -11.59 1.35 -6.95
C SER A 350 -10.11 1.43 -6.64
N GLY A 351 -9.78 1.10 -5.39
CA GLY A 351 -8.40 0.98 -4.94
C GLY A 351 -7.64 -0.17 -5.62
N ALA A 352 -6.31 -0.11 -5.54
CA ALA A 352 -5.42 -1.11 -6.15
C ALA A 352 -5.56 -2.54 -5.56
N SER A 353 -6.21 -2.68 -4.40
CA SER A 353 -6.45 -3.95 -3.71
C SER A 353 -7.86 -4.51 -3.90
N VAL A 354 -8.66 -3.94 -4.81
CA VAL A 354 -10.08 -4.30 -5.00
C VAL A 354 -10.23 -5.23 -6.20
N PRO A 355 -10.83 -6.42 -6.03
CA PRO A 355 -11.18 -7.29 -7.15
C PRO A 355 -12.36 -6.72 -7.94
N ASP A 356 -12.38 -6.95 -9.25
CA ASP A 356 -13.36 -6.34 -10.17
C ASP A 356 -14.81 -6.70 -9.81
N VAL A 357 -15.04 -7.89 -9.24
CA VAL A 357 -16.36 -8.34 -8.78
C VAL A 357 -17.04 -7.35 -7.83
N LEU A 358 -16.29 -6.65 -6.97
CA LEU A 358 -16.88 -5.67 -6.05
C LEU A 358 -17.33 -4.39 -6.76
N VAL A 359 -16.66 -4.03 -7.85
CA VAL A 359 -17.08 -2.90 -8.71
C VAL A 359 -18.31 -3.30 -9.51
N ASP A 360 -18.33 -4.52 -10.04
CA ASP A 360 -19.48 -5.06 -10.78
C ASP A 360 -20.73 -5.14 -9.89
N GLU A 361 -20.59 -5.54 -8.62
CA GLU A 361 -21.69 -5.53 -7.65
C GLU A 361 -22.24 -4.12 -7.40
N VAL A 362 -21.37 -3.11 -7.32
CA VAL A 362 -21.78 -1.69 -7.19
C VAL A 362 -22.52 -1.22 -8.45
N LEU A 363 -22.00 -1.55 -9.63
CA LEU A 363 -22.66 -1.22 -10.91
C LEU A 363 -24.03 -1.87 -11.03
N ALA A 364 -24.14 -3.15 -10.65
CA ALA A 364 -25.40 -3.88 -10.64
C ALA A 364 -26.42 -3.26 -9.68
N ALA A 365 -26.02 -2.94 -8.45
CA ALA A 365 -26.89 -2.30 -7.47
C ALA A 365 -27.39 -0.92 -7.95
N LEU A 366 -26.53 -0.11 -8.57
CA LEU A 366 -26.90 1.20 -9.11
C LEU A 366 -27.80 1.07 -10.35
N ALA A 367 -27.57 0.06 -11.19
CA ALA A 367 -28.43 -0.23 -12.32
C ALA A 367 -29.85 -0.56 -11.86
N GLU A 368 -30.05 -1.33 -10.78
CA GLU A 368 -31.39 -1.64 -10.25
C GLU A 368 -32.22 -0.39 -9.87
N VAL A 369 -31.57 0.74 -9.61
CA VAL A 369 -32.22 2.01 -9.24
C VAL A 369 -32.05 3.15 -10.26
N GLY A 370 -31.69 2.80 -11.50
CA GLY A 370 -31.83 3.68 -12.66
C GLY A 370 -30.53 4.26 -13.24
N TRP A 371 -29.36 3.80 -12.79
CA TRP A 371 -28.05 4.17 -13.38
C TRP A 371 -27.55 3.08 -14.35
N HIS A 372 -28.23 2.92 -15.48
CA HIS A 372 -27.91 1.89 -16.48
C HIS A 372 -26.84 2.32 -17.51
N ASP A 373 -26.69 3.63 -17.73
CA ASP A 373 -25.76 4.18 -18.72
C ASP A 373 -24.35 4.28 -18.11
N VAL A 374 -23.46 3.36 -18.48
CA VAL A 374 -22.08 3.31 -17.98
C VAL A 374 -21.12 3.73 -19.08
N GLU A 375 -20.44 4.87 -18.87
CA GLU A 375 -19.35 5.36 -19.71
C GLU A 375 -18.02 5.02 -19.04
N GLU A 376 -17.23 4.12 -19.63
CA GLU A 376 -15.85 3.89 -19.17
C GLU A 376 -14.93 5.02 -19.66
N VAL A 377 -14.29 5.70 -18.71
CA VAL A 377 -13.34 6.80 -18.96
C VAL A 377 -11.92 6.28 -18.78
N ARG A 378 -11.33 5.81 -19.88
CA ARG A 378 -9.98 5.24 -19.91
C ARG A 378 -8.92 6.30 -20.15
N THR A 379 -7.95 6.38 -19.25
CA THR A 379 -6.82 7.32 -19.35
C THR A 379 -5.49 6.64 -19.69
N ASP A 380 -5.36 5.34 -19.39
CA ASP A 380 -4.14 4.57 -19.63
C ASP A 380 -4.43 3.06 -19.78
N GLU A 381 -3.42 2.31 -20.23
CA GLU A 381 -3.42 0.84 -20.27
C GLU A 381 -2.31 0.29 -19.37
N GLU A 382 -2.64 -0.71 -18.53
CA GLU A 382 -1.69 -1.34 -17.60
C GLU A 382 -1.42 -2.79 -18.03
N ASP A 383 -0.25 -3.08 -18.61
CA ASP A 383 0.16 -4.42 -19.09
C ASP A 383 1.24 -5.09 -18.22
N LEU A 384 1.69 -4.42 -17.16
CA LEU A 384 2.72 -4.91 -16.26
C LEU A 384 2.25 -6.16 -15.49
N THR A 385 3.10 -7.18 -15.45
CA THR A 385 2.94 -8.40 -14.63
C THR A 385 4.23 -8.69 -13.87
N PHE A 386 4.13 -9.31 -12.69
CA PHE A 386 5.29 -9.68 -11.88
C PHE A 386 5.36 -11.18 -11.65
N SER A 387 6.55 -11.76 -11.74
CA SER A 387 6.74 -13.18 -11.44
C SER A 387 6.46 -13.49 -9.97
N LEU A 388 5.88 -14.67 -9.69
CA LEU A 388 5.71 -15.18 -8.33
C LEU A 388 7.04 -15.24 -7.53
N PRO A 389 6.97 -15.24 -6.18
CA PRO A 389 8.14 -15.37 -5.31
C PRO A 389 9.07 -16.52 -5.72
N LYS A 390 10.38 -16.33 -5.57
CA LYS A 390 11.39 -17.30 -6.05
C LYS A 390 11.30 -18.63 -5.30
N GLU A 391 10.96 -18.57 -4.01
CA GLU A 391 10.73 -19.69 -3.11
C GLU A 391 9.61 -20.56 -3.65
N LEU A 392 8.48 -19.92 -3.99
CA LEU A 392 7.29 -20.60 -4.49
C LEU A 392 7.47 -21.14 -5.92
N ARG A 393 8.15 -20.40 -6.81
CA ARG A 393 8.44 -20.88 -8.18
C ARG A 393 9.30 -22.14 -8.19
N ARG A 394 10.28 -22.24 -7.28
CA ARG A 394 11.13 -23.44 -7.13
C ARG A 394 10.27 -24.64 -6.76
N ASP A 395 9.36 -24.47 -5.82
CA ASP A 395 8.55 -25.56 -5.28
C ASP A 395 7.39 -25.95 -6.23
N LEU A 396 6.79 -24.98 -6.94
CA LEU A 396 5.87 -25.22 -8.07
C LEU A 396 6.51 -26.09 -9.16
N ALA A 397 7.73 -25.73 -9.57
CA ALA A 397 8.46 -26.49 -10.58
C ALA A 397 8.77 -27.93 -10.10
N ALA A 398 9.07 -28.11 -8.81
CA ALA A 398 9.29 -29.43 -8.23
C ALA A 398 7.99 -30.26 -8.16
N ALA A 399 6.84 -29.61 -8.02
CA ALA A 399 5.51 -30.23 -8.02
C ALA A 399 4.94 -30.51 -9.42
N GLY A 400 5.63 -30.10 -10.50
CA GLY A 400 5.15 -30.26 -11.87
C GLY A 400 4.02 -29.29 -12.26
N GLU A 401 3.84 -28.21 -11.50
CA GLU A 401 2.88 -27.14 -11.76
C GLU A 401 3.54 -26.03 -12.61
N GLU A 402 2.74 -25.28 -13.37
CA GLU A 402 3.27 -24.14 -14.12
C GLU A 402 3.84 -23.09 -13.16
N ALA A 403 5.15 -22.85 -13.26
CA ALA A 403 5.85 -21.76 -12.58
C ALA A 403 5.57 -20.42 -13.32
N GLY A 404 4.29 -20.09 -13.49
CA GLY A 404 3.81 -18.93 -14.24
C GLY A 404 3.89 -17.62 -13.46
N LEU A 405 3.84 -16.51 -14.20
CA LEU A 405 3.78 -15.14 -13.69
C LEU A 405 2.61 -14.96 -12.70
N GLY A 406 2.67 -13.95 -11.85
CA GLY A 406 1.45 -13.41 -11.23
C GLY A 406 0.56 -12.85 -12.34
N GLY A 407 -0.69 -13.28 -12.36
CA GLY A 407 -1.74 -12.76 -13.23
C GLY A 407 -2.95 -13.69 -13.16
N HIS A 408 -4.08 -13.20 -12.66
CA HIS A 408 -5.36 -13.72 -13.15
C HIS A 408 -5.44 -13.45 -14.66
N ASP A 409 -5.93 -14.41 -15.45
CA ASP A 409 -6.32 -14.16 -16.84
C ASP A 409 -7.33 -12.98 -16.83
N ARG A 410 -6.86 -11.79 -17.18
CA ARG A 410 -7.65 -10.56 -17.21
C ARG A 410 -8.63 -10.55 -18.38
#